data_AF-A0A8C6WIY1-F1
#
_entry.id   AF-A0A8C6WIY1-F1
#
_cell.length_a   1.000
_cell.length_b   1.000
_cell.length_c   1.000
_cell.angle_alpha   90.00
_cell.angle_beta   90.00
_cell.angle_gamma   90.00
#
_symmetry.space_group_name_H-M   'P 1'
#
loop_
_entity.id
_entity.type
_entity.pdbx_description
1 polymer ?
#
loop_
_entity_poly.entity_id
_entity_poly.type
_entity_poly.pdbx_seq_one_letter_code
_entity_poly.pdbx_strand_id
1 'polypeptide(L)'
;LSSTLDPSRRFCVLSWDQVQRLDSILGEAIPIHGRGNFPTLSVQPRQIVQVVRARLQEKGVCVKDVRLNGSAASHVLHQDSGRGYKDLDLIFGVSLKDDQAFRLVKDVVLDCLLDFLPLGVCKERISALTLKEAYVQKLVKVCNDTDRWSLISLSNNTGKNVELKFVDSLRRQFEFSVDSFQICLDSLLLFDRCSETSVYGDFGAAIEHLCQRIIATRSPEEIRGGGLLKYCHLLVRGFRPVSESDMKQMQRYMSEETVKKWTINNNQKVAKCDWN
;
A
#
# COMPACT_ATOMS: atom_id res chain seq x y z
N LEU A 1 12.49 38.44 2.39
CA LEU A 1 13.27 37.21 2.63
C LEU A 1 12.37 36.02 2.34
N SER A 2 12.46 35.48 1.12
CA SER A 2 11.71 34.29 0.71
C SER A 2 12.42 33.07 1.28
N SER A 3 11.90 32.52 2.38
CA SER A 3 12.34 31.22 2.87
C SER A 3 11.77 30.15 1.94
N THR A 4 12.60 29.68 1.00
CA THR A 4 12.32 28.44 0.27
C THR A 4 12.34 27.31 1.30
N LEU A 5 11.15 26.99 1.83
CA LEU A 5 10.91 25.85 2.71
C LEU A 5 11.53 24.60 2.08
N ASP A 6 12.46 23.96 2.80
CA ASP A 6 13.04 22.67 2.43
C ASP A 6 11.89 21.68 2.10
N PRO A 7 11.84 21.12 0.87
CA PRO A 7 10.82 20.17 0.47
C PRO A 7 10.69 18.98 1.43
N SER A 8 11.75 18.62 2.15
CA SER A 8 11.76 17.54 3.14
C SER A 8 10.82 17.79 4.31
N ARG A 9 10.59 19.06 4.68
CA ARG A 9 9.75 19.45 5.84
C ARG A 9 8.25 19.26 5.61
N ARG A 10 7.83 18.93 4.39
CA ARG A 10 6.42 18.69 4.05
C ARG A 10 6.00 17.23 4.23
N PHE A 11 6.95 16.33 4.43
CA PHE A 11 6.69 14.89 4.54
C PHE A 11 7.03 14.40 5.95
N CYS A 12 6.21 13.48 6.46
CA CYS A 12 6.44 12.80 7.72
C CYS A 12 6.03 11.33 7.56
N VAL A 13 6.78 10.44 8.21
CA VAL A 13 6.42 9.01 8.30
C VAL A 13 5.49 8.83 9.49
N LEU A 14 4.38 8.13 9.28
CA LEU A 14 3.44 7.82 10.36
C LEU A 14 4.10 6.94 11.42
N SER A 15 3.82 7.20 12.70
CA SER A 15 4.15 6.29 13.78
C SER A 15 3.30 5.01 13.69
N TRP A 16 3.70 3.95 14.40
CA TRP A 16 2.92 2.70 14.44
C TRP A 16 1.47 2.92 14.88
N ASP A 17 1.24 3.69 15.94
CA ASP A 17 -0.12 3.96 16.41
C ASP A 17 -0.97 4.72 15.36
N GLN A 18 -0.34 5.62 14.59
CA GLN A 18 -0.99 6.31 13.48
C GLN A 18 -1.32 5.34 12.34
N VAL A 19 -0.41 4.40 12.02
CA VAL A 19 -0.66 3.35 11.03
C VAL A 19 -1.81 2.44 11.47
N GLN A 20 -1.86 2.03 12.73
CA GLN A 20 -2.97 1.21 13.24
C GLN A 20 -4.33 1.93 13.15
N ARG A 21 -4.37 3.24 13.47
CA ARG A 21 -5.59 4.03 13.30
C ARG A 21 -6.01 4.14 11.84
N LEU A 22 -5.05 4.36 10.94
CA LEU A 22 -5.31 4.40 9.50
C LEU A 22 -5.84 3.05 9.01
N ASP A 23 -5.23 1.95 9.40
CA ASP A 23 -5.63 0.60 9.06
C ASP A 23 -7.07 0.30 9.51
N SER A 24 -7.41 0.67 10.75
CA SER A 24 -8.76 0.57 11.29
C SER A 24 -9.78 1.36 10.47
N ILE A 25 -9.49 2.62 10.13
CA ILE A 25 -10.40 3.45 9.32
C ILE A 25 -10.61 2.84 7.93
N LEU A 26 -9.55 2.29 7.33
CA LEU A 26 -9.62 1.70 5.99
C LEU A 26 -10.27 0.32 5.97
N GLY A 27 -10.21 -0.43 7.07
CA GLY A 27 -10.76 -1.78 7.24
C GLY A 27 -12.18 -1.82 7.81
N GLU A 28 -12.66 -0.74 8.44
CA GLU A 28 -14.03 -0.66 8.95
C GLU A 28 -15.03 -0.50 7.79
N ALA A 29 -16.02 -1.39 7.73
CA ALA A 29 -17.07 -1.32 6.70
C ALA A 29 -18.02 -0.15 7.00
N ILE A 30 -18.23 0.71 6.01
CA ILE A 30 -19.09 1.89 6.13
C ILE A 30 -20.35 1.75 5.26
N PRO A 31 -21.50 2.26 5.75
CA PRO A 31 -22.75 2.17 5.01
C PRO A 31 -22.85 3.27 3.94
N ILE A 32 -23.15 2.89 2.70
CA ILE A 32 -23.55 3.81 1.63
C ILE A 32 -25.04 3.58 1.38
N HIS A 33 -25.86 4.56 1.74
CA HIS A 33 -27.31 4.43 1.75
C HIS A 33 -27.88 4.64 0.35
N GLY A 34 -28.65 3.65 -0.12
CA GLY A 34 -29.43 3.75 -1.34
C GLY A 34 -30.71 4.55 -1.11
N ARG A 35 -31.09 5.40 -2.06
CA ARG A 35 -32.39 6.08 -2.08
C ARG A 35 -33.49 5.15 -2.61
N GLY A 36 -34.71 5.34 -2.11
CA GLY A 36 -35.86 4.52 -2.50
C GLY A 36 -35.69 3.07 -2.04
N ASN A 37 -35.88 2.12 -2.97
CA ASN A 37 -35.81 0.69 -2.67
C ASN A 37 -34.40 0.09 -2.87
N PHE A 38 -33.38 0.92 -3.10
CA PHE A 38 -32.01 0.43 -3.27
C PHE A 38 -31.40 0.02 -1.93
N PRO A 39 -30.71 -1.14 -1.87
CA PRO A 39 -30.13 -1.62 -0.62
C PRO A 39 -29.01 -0.71 -0.13
N THR A 40 -28.79 -0.70 1.18
CA THR A 40 -27.58 -0.06 1.75
C THR A 40 -26.38 -0.93 1.44
N LEU A 41 -25.34 -0.35 0.85
CA LEU A 41 -24.07 -1.03 0.61
C LEU A 41 -23.24 -0.99 1.88
N SER A 42 -22.56 -2.09 2.20
CA SER A 42 -21.57 -2.14 3.28
C SER A 42 -20.21 -2.36 2.65
N VAL A 43 -19.37 -1.33 2.62
CA VAL A 43 -18.13 -1.34 1.84
C VAL A 43 -16.99 -0.80 2.70
N GLN A 44 -15.83 -1.43 2.62
CA GLN A 44 -14.61 -0.91 3.26
C GLN A 44 -13.97 0.17 2.37
N PRO A 45 -13.48 1.29 2.94
CA PRO A 45 -12.71 2.27 2.17
C PRO A 45 -11.54 1.68 1.40
N ARG A 46 -10.84 0.70 2.01
CA ARG A 46 -9.77 -0.04 1.35
C ARG A 46 -10.24 -0.69 0.06
N GLN A 47 -11.38 -1.37 0.11
CA GLN A 47 -11.98 -2.03 -1.04
C GLN A 47 -12.38 -1.02 -2.13
N ILE A 48 -13.00 0.11 -1.74
CA ILE A 48 -13.33 1.19 -2.70
C ILE A 48 -12.07 1.66 -3.43
N VAL A 49 -11.01 1.97 -2.68
CA VAL A 49 -9.75 2.44 -3.28
C VAL A 49 -9.15 1.40 -4.21
N GLN A 50 -9.08 0.13 -3.80
CA GLN A 50 -8.52 -0.95 -4.59
C GLN A 50 -9.27 -1.17 -5.91
N VAL A 51 -10.61 -1.27 -5.85
CA VAL A 51 -11.45 -1.55 -7.03
C VAL A 51 -11.47 -0.35 -7.98
N VAL A 52 -11.66 0.87 -7.45
CA VAL A 52 -11.67 2.09 -8.27
C VAL A 52 -10.31 2.30 -8.95
N ARG A 53 -9.20 2.14 -8.21
CA ARG A 53 -7.84 2.25 -8.79
C ARG A 53 -7.62 1.24 -9.90
N ALA A 54 -7.95 -0.04 -9.66
CA ALA A 54 -7.77 -1.09 -10.64
C ALA A 54 -8.57 -0.82 -11.93
N ARG A 55 -9.85 -0.47 -11.80
CA ARG A 55 -10.72 -0.19 -12.96
C ARG A 55 -10.32 1.06 -13.72
N LEU A 56 -9.87 2.12 -13.04
CA LEU A 56 -9.31 3.30 -13.71
C LEU A 56 -8.10 2.91 -14.57
N GLN A 57 -7.18 2.12 -14.02
CA GLN A 57 -5.99 1.67 -14.73
C GLN A 57 -6.34 0.77 -15.93
N GLU A 58 -7.29 -0.16 -15.77
CA GLU A 58 -7.81 -1.01 -16.85
C GLU A 58 -8.43 -0.19 -18.00
N LYS A 59 -9.08 0.94 -17.68
CA LYS A 59 -9.65 1.87 -18.67
C LYS A 59 -8.63 2.88 -19.21
N GLY A 60 -7.34 2.73 -18.88
CA GLY A 60 -6.26 3.58 -19.37
C GLY A 60 -6.11 4.93 -18.66
N VAL A 61 -6.80 5.13 -17.52
CA VAL A 61 -6.65 6.32 -16.68
C VAL A 61 -5.52 6.08 -15.69
N CYS A 62 -4.41 6.82 -15.86
CA CYS A 62 -3.26 6.72 -14.96
C CYS A 62 -3.62 7.26 -13.56
N VAL A 63 -3.40 6.44 -12.52
CA VAL A 63 -3.52 6.81 -11.10
C VAL A 63 -2.11 6.92 -10.52
N LYS A 64 -1.68 8.15 -10.23
CA LYS A 64 -0.36 8.50 -9.70
C LYS A 64 -0.22 8.14 -8.22
N ASP A 65 -1.26 8.43 -7.43
CA ASP A 65 -1.32 8.20 -6.00
C ASP A 65 -2.78 8.16 -5.52
N VAL A 66 -2.98 7.59 -4.33
CA VAL A 66 -4.22 7.75 -3.57
C VAL A 66 -3.91 8.29 -2.18
N ARG A 67 -4.68 9.27 -1.73
CA ARG A 67 -4.49 9.95 -0.44
C ARG A 67 -5.79 10.02 0.35
N LEU A 68 -5.70 9.83 1.66
CA LEU A 68 -6.76 10.21 2.60
C LEU A 68 -6.57 11.68 2.98
N ASN A 69 -7.65 12.46 2.97
CA ASN A 69 -7.64 13.89 3.29
C ASN A 69 -8.69 14.24 4.36
N GLY A 70 -8.75 15.53 4.70
CA GLY A 70 -9.80 16.12 5.52
C GLY A 70 -9.70 15.68 6.98
N SER A 71 -10.85 15.74 7.66
CA SER A 71 -10.91 15.45 9.11
C SER A 71 -10.47 14.02 9.45
N ALA A 72 -10.59 13.07 8.52
CA ALA A 72 -10.12 11.70 8.70
C ALA A 72 -8.59 11.61 8.79
N ALA A 73 -7.87 12.35 7.93
CA ALA A 73 -6.41 12.42 8.00
C ALA A 73 -5.94 13.05 9.31
N SER A 74 -6.58 14.15 9.75
CA SER A 74 -6.27 14.78 11.03
C SER A 74 -6.53 13.83 12.22
N HIS A 75 -7.62 13.06 12.18
CA HIS A 75 -7.95 12.06 13.21
C HIS A 75 -6.93 10.91 13.29
N VAL A 76 -6.37 10.50 12.15
CA VAL A 76 -5.27 9.53 12.11
C VAL A 76 -4.04 10.10 12.82
N LEU A 77 -3.66 11.34 12.49
CA LEU A 77 -2.45 11.97 13.01
C LEU A 77 -2.54 12.26 14.51
N HIS A 78 -3.70 12.73 14.96
CA HIS A 78 -3.98 13.00 16.36
C HIS A 78 -5.37 12.51 16.72
N GLN A 79 -5.45 11.59 17.67
CA GLN A 79 -6.73 11.17 18.23
C GLN A 79 -7.28 12.34 19.06
N ASP A 80 -8.28 13.03 18.53
CA ASP A 80 -8.94 14.11 19.26
C ASP A 80 -10.01 13.51 20.19
N SER A 81 -10.02 13.92 21.45
CA SER A 81 -10.70 13.25 22.58
C SER A 81 -12.24 13.32 22.55
N GLY A 82 -12.86 13.65 21.43
CA GLY A 82 -14.32 13.80 21.35
C GLY A 82 -14.91 14.22 20.00
N ARG A 83 -14.07 14.52 18.99
CA ARG A 83 -14.52 14.84 17.63
C ARG A 83 -13.97 13.79 16.69
N GLY A 84 -14.79 12.77 16.39
CA GLY A 84 -14.47 11.84 15.29
C GLY A 84 -14.30 12.60 13.98
N TYR A 85 -14.00 11.89 12.89
CA TYR A 85 -14.00 12.51 11.57
C TYR A 85 -15.42 12.63 11.02
N LYS A 86 -15.64 13.69 10.23
CA LYS A 86 -16.94 13.99 9.61
C LYS A 86 -17.10 13.17 8.33
N ASP A 87 -16.41 13.54 7.27
CA ASP A 87 -16.46 12.87 5.98
C ASP A 87 -15.17 12.06 5.74
N LEU A 88 -15.26 11.05 4.87
CA LEU A 88 -14.14 10.25 4.41
C LEU A 88 -13.71 10.72 3.02
N ASP A 89 -12.69 11.58 2.98
CA ASP A 89 -12.21 12.21 1.75
C ASP A 89 -11.06 11.41 1.14
N LEU A 90 -11.32 10.75 0.01
CA LEU A 90 -10.33 9.98 -0.74
C LEU A 90 -9.96 10.75 -2.01
N ILE A 91 -8.68 11.13 -2.12
CA ILE A 91 -8.12 11.81 -3.28
C ILE A 91 -7.37 10.81 -4.15
N PHE A 92 -7.79 10.68 -5.40
CA PHE A 92 -7.08 9.96 -6.45
C PHE A 92 -6.33 10.97 -7.32
N GLY A 93 -5.00 10.95 -7.29
CA GLY A 93 -4.18 11.70 -8.24
C GLY A 93 -4.27 11.03 -9.61
N VAL A 94 -5.00 11.62 -10.56
CA VAL A 94 -5.25 11.04 -11.89
C VAL A 94 -4.84 11.98 -13.01
N SER A 95 -4.79 11.49 -14.26
CA SER A 95 -4.63 12.36 -15.44
C SER A 95 -5.97 12.55 -16.16
N LEU A 96 -6.50 13.77 -16.17
CA LEU A 96 -7.84 14.10 -16.70
C LEU A 96 -7.75 14.86 -18.02
N LYS A 97 -7.02 14.31 -19.00
CA LYS A 97 -6.61 15.00 -20.24
C LYS A 97 -7.73 15.70 -21.00
N ASP A 98 -8.92 15.11 -21.02
CA ASP A 98 -10.06 15.56 -21.79
C ASP A 98 -11.40 15.21 -21.10
N ASP A 99 -12.50 15.60 -21.72
CA ASP A 99 -13.86 15.31 -21.27
C ASP A 99 -14.19 13.82 -21.23
N GLN A 100 -13.50 12.99 -22.03
CA GLN A 100 -13.68 11.55 -22.01
C GLN A 100 -13.13 10.96 -20.71
N ALA A 101 -11.99 11.44 -20.22
CA ALA A 101 -11.43 11.02 -18.93
C ALA A 101 -12.39 11.31 -17.77
N PHE A 102 -13.07 12.47 -17.77
CA PHE A 102 -14.10 12.77 -16.76
C PHE A 102 -15.29 11.81 -16.81
N ARG A 103 -15.76 11.46 -18.01
CA ARG A 103 -16.85 10.47 -18.18
C ARG A 103 -16.41 9.10 -17.70
N LEU A 104 -15.22 8.65 -18.10
CA LEU A 104 -14.64 7.37 -17.68
C LEU A 104 -14.52 7.26 -16.16
N VAL A 105 -14.05 8.32 -15.47
CA VAL A 105 -13.98 8.34 -14.01
C VAL A 105 -15.36 8.13 -13.38
N LYS A 106 -16.36 8.88 -13.86
CA LYS A 106 -17.74 8.76 -13.37
C LYS A 106 -18.29 7.36 -13.63
N ASP A 107 -18.12 6.83 -14.84
CA ASP A 107 -18.64 5.52 -15.23
C ASP A 107 -17.96 4.41 -14.41
N VAL A 108 -16.64 4.47 -14.21
CA VAL A 108 -15.90 3.54 -13.34
C VAL A 108 -16.46 3.52 -11.91
N VAL A 109 -16.70 4.70 -11.31
CA VAL A 109 -17.24 4.75 -9.94
C VAL A 109 -18.65 4.14 -9.88
N LEU A 110 -19.51 4.44 -10.86
CA LEU A 110 -20.85 3.85 -10.93
C LEU A 110 -20.79 2.33 -11.13
N ASP A 111 -19.91 1.84 -11.99
CA ASP A 111 -19.70 0.41 -12.21
C ASP A 111 -19.18 -0.28 -10.93
N CYS A 112 -18.34 0.39 -10.12
CA CYS A 112 -17.89 -0.13 -8.83
C CYS A 112 -19.06 -0.28 -7.84
N LEU A 113 -19.98 0.69 -7.81
CA LEU A 113 -21.18 0.59 -6.96
C LEU A 113 -22.04 -0.63 -7.31
N LEU A 114 -22.10 -0.99 -8.59
CA LEU A 114 -22.78 -2.20 -9.05
C LEU A 114 -22.13 -3.48 -8.49
N ASP A 115 -20.80 -3.50 -8.36
CA ASP A 115 -20.09 -4.65 -7.77
C ASP A 115 -20.41 -4.81 -6.30
N PHE A 116 -20.53 -3.70 -5.57
CA PHE A 116 -20.79 -3.66 -4.13
C PHE A 116 -22.23 -4.03 -3.74
N LEU A 117 -23.14 -4.15 -4.70
CA LEU A 117 -24.49 -4.63 -4.43
C LEU A 117 -24.47 -6.04 -3.81
N PRO A 118 -25.33 -6.30 -2.80
CA PRO A 118 -25.38 -7.59 -2.12
C PRO A 118 -25.77 -8.73 -3.06
N LEU A 119 -25.39 -9.95 -2.68
CA LEU A 119 -25.75 -11.17 -3.41
C LEU A 119 -27.28 -11.29 -3.50
N GLY A 120 -27.80 -11.60 -4.69
CA GLY A 120 -29.23 -11.74 -4.97
C GLY A 120 -29.90 -10.53 -5.62
N VAL A 121 -29.19 -9.41 -5.80
CA VAL A 121 -29.70 -8.27 -6.60
C VAL A 121 -29.44 -8.52 -8.09
N CYS A 122 -30.49 -8.46 -8.92
CA CYS A 122 -30.36 -8.58 -10.38
C CYS A 122 -29.64 -7.36 -10.97
N LYS A 123 -28.34 -7.51 -11.26
CA LYS A 123 -27.48 -6.41 -11.73
C LYS A 123 -27.77 -6.01 -13.18
N GLU A 124 -28.31 -6.93 -13.99
CA GLU A 124 -28.52 -6.77 -15.43
C GLU A 124 -29.55 -5.70 -15.78
N ARG A 125 -30.45 -5.38 -14.84
CA ARG A 125 -31.52 -4.40 -15.02
C ARG A 125 -31.16 -3.01 -14.51
N ILE A 126 -29.98 -2.85 -13.89
CA ILE A 126 -29.60 -1.63 -13.20
C ILE A 126 -28.74 -0.77 -14.14
N SER A 127 -29.24 0.40 -14.50
CA SER A 127 -28.49 1.36 -15.32
C SER A 127 -27.57 2.25 -14.48
N ALA A 128 -26.53 2.80 -15.10
CA ALA A 128 -25.64 3.79 -14.48
C ALA A 128 -26.40 5.03 -13.98
N LEU A 129 -27.45 5.47 -14.70
CA LEU A 129 -28.29 6.59 -14.27
C LEU A 129 -29.03 6.25 -12.97
N THR A 130 -29.59 5.04 -12.88
CA THR A 130 -30.29 4.57 -11.68
C THR A 130 -29.35 4.48 -10.48
N LEU A 131 -28.12 3.98 -10.65
CA LEU A 131 -27.11 3.95 -9.58
C LEU A 131 -26.71 5.35 -9.12
N LYS A 132 -26.54 6.28 -10.07
CA LYS A 132 -26.26 7.69 -9.76
C LYS A 132 -27.38 8.26 -8.89
N GLU A 133 -28.63 8.10 -9.29
CA GLU A 133 -29.79 8.62 -8.55
C GLU A 133 -29.96 7.95 -7.18
N ALA A 134 -29.61 6.67 -7.07
CA ALA A 134 -29.73 5.91 -5.84
C ALA A 134 -28.64 6.26 -4.81
N TYR A 135 -27.38 6.38 -5.21
CA TYR A 135 -26.24 6.38 -4.28
C TYR A 135 -25.41 7.67 -4.29
N VAL A 136 -25.47 8.47 -5.36
CA VAL A 136 -24.65 9.69 -5.48
C VAL A 136 -25.43 10.88 -4.92
N GLN A 137 -24.90 11.48 -3.85
CA GLN A 137 -25.46 12.67 -3.24
C GLN A 137 -25.04 13.95 -3.97
N LYS A 138 -23.78 14.02 -4.39
CA LYS A 138 -23.21 15.21 -5.04
C LYS A 138 -22.21 14.80 -6.11
N LEU A 139 -22.28 15.45 -7.27
CA LEU A 139 -21.34 15.28 -8.37
C LEU A 139 -20.83 16.65 -8.80
N VAL A 140 -19.50 16.82 -8.87
CA VAL A 140 -18.86 18.07 -9.29
C VAL A 140 -17.83 17.76 -10.37
N LYS A 141 -17.79 18.61 -11.39
CA LYS A 141 -16.73 18.65 -12.40
C LYS A 141 -16.19 20.07 -12.45
N VAL A 142 -14.88 20.22 -12.30
CA VAL A 142 -14.17 21.47 -12.50
C VAL A 142 -13.11 21.23 -13.56
N CYS A 143 -13.15 22.04 -14.62
CA CYS A 143 -12.19 22.00 -15.71
C CYS A 143 -12.00 23.42 -16.22
N ASN A 144 -10.95 24.08 -15.72
CA ASN A 144 -10.50 25.39 -16.17
C ASN A 144 -8.96 25.39 -16.28
N ASP A 145 -8.35 26.53 -16.59
CA ASP A 145 -6.91 26.62 -16.84
C ASP A 145 -6.02 26.24 -15.64
N THR A 146 -6.53 26.37 -14.41
CA THR A 146 -5.75 26.11 -13.18
C THR A 146 -6.18 24.85 -12.44
N ASP A 147 -7.47 24.53 -12.48
CA ASP A 147 -8.10 23.49 -11.69
C ASP A 147 -8.82 22.49 -12.60
N ARG A 148 -8.39 21.24 -12.49
CA ARG A 148 -8.94 20.12 -13.23
C ARG A 148 -9.15 18.93 -12.31
N TRP A 149 -10.38 18.77 -11.86
CA TRP A 149 -10.76 17.74 -10.89
C TRP A 149 -12.26 17.40 -10.94
N SER A 150 -12.61 16.22 -10.45
CA SER A 150 -13.99 15.78 -10.25
C SER A 150 -14.20 15.27 -8.83
N LEU A 151 -15.44 15.37 -8.34
CA LEU A 151 -15.83 14.85 -7.03
C LEU A 151 -17.14 14.10 -7.14
N ILE A 152 -17.19 12.94 -6.52
CA ILE A 152 -18.37 12.09 -6.39
C ILE A 152 -18.56 11.80 -4.90
N SER A 153 -19.58 12.38 -4.30
CA SER A 153 -19.93 12.18 -2.89
C SER A 153 -21.06 11.15 -2.81
N LEU A 154 -20.81 10.07 -2.07
CA LEU A 154 -21.73 8.96 -1.88
C LEU A 154 -22.53 9.18 -0.59
N SER A 155 -23.83 8.89 -0.65
CA SER A 155 -24.77 9.20 0.43
C SER A 155 -24.50 8.36 1.68
N ASN A 156 -24.31 9.01 2.82
CA ASN A 156 -24.38 8.36 4.11
C ASN A 156 -25.28 9.13 5.08
N ASN A 157 -26.42 8.51 5.43
CA ASN A 157 -27.43 9.13 6.28
C ASN A 157 -26.98 9.28 7.74
N THR A 158 -25.85 8.68 8.14
CA THR A 158 -25.25 8.88 9.47
C THR A 158 -24.31 10.10 9.51
N GLY A 159 -24.21 10.87 8.42
CA GLY A 159 -23.39 12.08 8.34
C GLY A 159 -21.91 11.85 8.04
N LYS A 160 -21.50 10.61 7.73
CA LYS A 160 -20.13 10.26 7.31
C LYS A 160 -20.06 9.95 5.82
N ASN A 161 -20.13 10.97 4.97
CA ASN A 161 -20.14 10.73 3.52
C ASN A 161 -18.80 10.19 3.04
N VAL A 162 -18.82 9.46 1.92
CA VAL A 162 -17.60 9.03 1.23
C VAL A 162 -17.41 9.93 0.03
N GLU A 163 -16.36 10.74 0.04
CA GLU A 163 -16.06 11.65 -1.05
C GLU A 163 -14.89 11.11 -1.87
N LEU A 164 -15.17 10.76 -3.12
CA LEU A 164 -14.17 10.33 -4.08
C LEU A 164 -13.79 11.53 -4.95
N LYS A 165 -12.60 12.09 -4.72
CA LYS A 165 -12.08 13.25 -5.43
C LYS A 165 -10.96 12.84 -6.39
N PHE A 166 -11.16 13.10 -7.67
CA PHE A 166 -10.22 12.77 -8.74
C PHE A 166 -9.52 14.04 -9.18
N VAL A 167 -8.23 14.18 -8.90
CA VAL A 167 -7.48 15.42 -9.06
C VAL A 167 -6.36 15.24 -10.08
N ASP A 168 -6.35 16.08 -11.10
CA ASP A 168 -5.20 16.22 -12.00
C ASP A 168 -4.40 17.47 -11.67
N SER A 169 -5.08 18.62 -11.62
CA SER A 169 -4.50 19.87 -11.13
C SER A 169 -5.44 20.56 -10.15
N LEU A 170 -4.87 21.12 -9.09
CA LEU A 170 -5.60 21.90 -8.08
C LEU A 170 -4.69 22.99 -7.52
N ARG A 171 -5.05 24.25 -7.76
CA ARG A 171 -4.25 25.42 -7.37
C ARG A 171 -4.20 25.62 -5.85
N ARG A 172 -5.28 25.33 -5.14
CA ARG A 172 -5.37 25.40 -3.68
C ARG A 172 -5.83 24.07 -3.12
N GLN A 173 -4.98 23.43 -2.31
CA GLN A 173 -5.25 22.10 -1.74
C GLN A 173 -5.74 22.14 -0.29
N PHE A 174 -5.66 23.29 0.38
CA PHE A 174 -6.10 23.49 1.76
C PHE A 174 -6.60 24.92 1.97
N GLU A 175 -7.47 25.10 2.96
CA GLU A 175 -7.94 26.41 3.41
C GLU A 175 -7.23 26.83 4.71
N PHE A 176 -7.00 25.89 5.63
CA PHE A 176 -6.32 26.12 6.90
C PHE A 176 -5.21 25.09 7.13
N SER A 177 -4.39 25.25 8.17
CA SER A 177 -3.33 24.27 8.48
C SER A 177 -3.90 22.98 9.09
N VAL A 178 -4.96 23.10 9.89
CA VAL A 178 -5.58 22.01 10.66
C VAL A 178 -6.26 20.94 9.79
N ASP A 179 -6.62 21.30 8.56
CA ASP A 179 -7.26 20.45 7.55
C ASP A 179 -6.38 20.24 6.30
N SER A 180 -5.09 20.58 6.39
CA SER A 180 -4.13 20.47 5.26
C SER A 180 -3.43 19.11 5.14
N PHE A 181 -3.77 18.15 6.00
CA PHE A 181 -3.09 16.87 6.07
C PHE A 181 -3.60 15.89 5.02
N GLN A 182 -2.66 15.32 4.25
CA GLN A 182 -2.94 14.24 3.33
C GLN A 182 -2.03 13.05 3.62
N ILE A 183 -2.62 11.86 3.74
CA ILE A 183 -1.91 10.63 4.02
C ILE A 183 -1.87 9.78 2.75
N CYS A 184 -0.69 9.49 2.23
CA CYS A 184 -0.54 8.60 1.08
C CYS A 184 -0.89 7.16 1.47
N LEU A 185 -1.79 6.55 0.71
CA LEU A 185 -2.30 5.20 0.97
C LEU A 185 -1.55 4.11 0.21
N ASP A 186 -0.76 4.48 -0.82
CA ASP A 186 -0.13 3.52 -1.73
C ASP A 186 0.70 2.47 -1.01
N SER A 187 1.53 2.87 -0.03
CA SER A 187 2.34 1.92 0.74
C SER A 187 1.47 0.89 1.47
N LEU A 188 0.36 1.32 2.10
CA LEU A 188 -0.54 0.46 2.86
C LEU A 188 -1.34 -0.48 1.95
N LEU A 189 -1.74 0.00 0.77
CA LEU A 189 -2.45 -0.78 -0.23
C LEU A 189 -1.56 -1.81 -0.94
N LEU A 190 -0.24 -1.54 -1.01
CA LEU A 190 0.76 -2.48 -1.53
C LEU A 190 1.06 -3.61 -0.54
N PHE A 191 0.90 -3.41 0.77
CA PHE A 191 1.10 -4.47 1.76
C PHE A 191 0.15 -5.66 1.55
N ASP A 192 -1.13 -5.42 1.22
CA ASP A 192 -2.08 -6.51 0.91
C ASP A 192 -1.70 -7.31 -0.36
N ARG A 193 -0.84 -6.76 -1.23
CA ARG A 193 -0.31 -7.46 -2.41
C ARG A 193 1.03 -8.16 -2.14
N CYS A 194 1.69 -7.84 -1.03
CA CYS A 194 2.88 -8.53 -0.60
C CYS A 194 2.46 -9.85 0.06
N SER A 195 2.38 -10.91 -0.75
CA SER A 195 2.57 -12.24 -0.18
C SER A 195 3.97 -12.26 0.44
N GLU A 196 4.03 -12.32 1.77
CA GLU A 196 5.29 -12.44 2.49
C GLU A 196 5.94 -13.77 2.07
N THR A 197 6.86 -13.71 1.11
CA THR A 197 7.50 -14.89 0.54
C THR A 197 8.89 -15.01 1.16
N SER A 198 9.10 -16.09 1.90
CA SER A 198 10.44 -16.45 2.34
C SER A 198 11.18 -17.11 1.19
N VAL A 199 12.33 -16.55 0.79
CA VAL A 199 13.24 -17.16 -0.20
C VAL A 199 13.85 -18.47 0.34
N TYR A 200 13.67 -18.77 1.63
CA TYR A 200 13.95 -20.09 2.21
C TYR A 200 13.03 -21.19 1.64
N GLY A 201 11.91 -20.83 1.01
CA GLY A 201 10.93 -21.73 0.40
C GLY A 201 9.86 -22.25 1.36
N ASP A 202 9.95 -21.91 2.65
CA ASP A 202 8.88 -22.10 3.64
C ASP A 202 8.94 -20.93 4.63
N PHE A 203 7.88 -20.15 4.66
CA PHE A 203 7.80 -18.97 5.50
C PHE A 203 7.62 -19.32 6.99
N GLY A 204 6.81 -20.35 7.28
CA GLY A 204 6.55 -20.79 8.66
C GLY A 204 7.81 -21.32 9.34
N ALA A 205 8.56 -22.17 8.63
CA ALA A 205 9.83 -22.66 9.15
C ALA A 205 10.87 -21.52 9.32
N ALA A 206 10.93 -20.56 8.39
CA ALA A 206 11.87 -19.45 8.46
C ALA A 206 11.58 -18.49 9.63
N ILE A 207 10.30 -18.18 9.88
CA ILE A 207 9.92 -17.33 11.01
C ILE A 207 10.14 -18.04 12.35
N GLU A 208 9.85 -19.34 12.42
CA GLU A 208 10.15 -20.15 13.60
C GLU A 208 11.65 -20.17 13.89
N HIS A 209 12.48 -20.41 12.88
CA HIS A 209 13.93 -20.35 13.02
C HIS A 209 14.39 -18.96 13.48
N LEU A 210 13.80 -17.86 12.99
CA LEU A 210 14.15 -16.53 13.43
C LEU A 210 13.79 -16.30 14.91
N CYS A 211 12.58 -16.67 15.32
CA CYS A 211 12.08 -16.53 16.69
C CYS A 211 12.88 -17.37 17.69
N GLN A 212 13.21 -18.60 17.33
CA GLN A 212 13.97 -19.54 18.17
C GLN A 212 15.49 -19.37 18.03
N ARG A 213 15.94 -18.43 17.18
CA ARG A 213 17.35 -18.18 16.86
C ARG A 213 18.07 -19.43 16.34
N ILE A 214 17.48 -20.10 15.38
CA ILE A 214 18.01 -21.30 14.74
C ILE A 214 18.75 -20.94 13.44
N ILE A 215 19.90 -21.59 13.21
CA ILE A 215 20.66 -21.55 11.96
C ILE A 215 20.27 -22.79 11.15
N ALA A 216 19.51 -22.57 10.07
CA ALA A 216 19.11 -23.62 9.14
C ALA A 216 19.45 -23.22 7.70
N THR A 217 19.84 -24.20 6.89
CA THR A 217 20.04 -24.04 5.44
C THR A 217 19.52 -25.27 4.72
N ARG A 218 18.92 -25.10 3.54
CA ARG A 218 18.43 -26.21 2.70
C ARG A 218 19.47 -26.68 1.68
N SER A 219 20.36 -25.78 1.29
CA SER A 219 21.40 -26.02 0.28
C SER A 219 22.76 -25.59 0.84
N PRO A 220 23.32 -26.33 1.83
CA PRO A 220 24.64 -26.01 2.38
C PRO A 220 25.73 -25.95 1.29
N GLU A 221 25.57 -26.70 0.21
CA GLU A 221 26.46 -26.74 -0.94
C GLU A 221 26.52 -25.42 -1.75
N GLU A 222 25.50 -24.58 -1.68
CA GLU A 222 25.45 -23.31 -2.40
C GLU A 222 26.15 -22.17 -1.64
N ILE A 223 26.55 -22.42 -0.39
CA ILE A 223 27.14 -21.43 0.50
C ILE A 223 28.55 -21.07 0.01
N ARG A 224 28.69 -19.87 -0.58
CA ARG A 224 29.98 -19.34 -1.06
C ARG A 224 30.79 -18.69 0.06
N GLY A 225 32.11 -18.53 -0.16
CA GLY A 225 33.15 -18.15 0.83
C GLY A 225 32.95 -16.98 1.83
N GLY A 226 31.84 -16.24 1.83
CA GLY A 226 31.43 -15.40 2.96
C GLY A 226 30.56 -16.14 4.01
N GLY A 227 30.12 -17.35 3.70
CA GLY A 227 29.17 -18.12 4.51
C GLY A 227 29.70 -18.51 5.89
N LEU A 228 30.97 -18.92 6.00
CA LEU A 228 31.59 -19.27 7.28
C LEU A 228 31.60 -18.07 8.24
N LEU A 229 31.94 -16.89 7.74
CA LEU A 229 31.96 -15.67 8.56
C LEU A 229 30.55 -15.28 9.02
N LYS A 230 29.56 -15.40 8.14
CA LYS A 230 28.15 -15.19 8.49
C LYS A 230 27.65 -16.21 9.51
N TYR A 231 28.08 -17.47 9.39
CA TYR A 231 27.78 -18.53 10.35
C TYR A 231 28.37 -18.22 11.74
N CYS A 232 29.66 -17.92 11.82
CA CYS A 232 30.32 -17.52 13.07
C CYS A 232 29.66 -16.27 13.69
N HIS A 233 29.28 -15.30 12.86
CA HIS A 233 28.59 -14.10 13.29
C HIS A 233 27.22 -14.40 13.93
N LEU A 234 26.46 -15.33 13.38
CA LEU A 234 25.18 -15.77 13.93
C LEU A 234 25.37 -16.49 15.27
N LEU A 235 26.39 -17.35 15.40
CA LEU A 235 26.73 -18.02 16.66
C LEU A 235 27.04 -17.01 17.78
N VAL A 236 27.84 -15.98 17.50
CA VAL A 236 28.17 -14.93 18.48
C VAL A 236 26.93 -14.12 18.90
N ARG A 237 25.91 -14.04 18.05
CA ARG A 237 24.60 -13.42 18.36
C ARG A 237 23.62 -14.36 19.06
N GLY A 238 24.07 -15.55 19.45
CA GLY A 238 23.28 -16.52 20.20
C GLY A 238 22.34 -17.37 19.35
N PHE A 239 22.56 -17.43 18.03
CA PHE A 239 21.87 -18.40 17.18
C PHE A 239 22.52 -19.78 17.30
N ARG A 240 21.74 -20.85 17.12
CA ARG A 240 22.19 -22.24 17.24
C ARG A 240 21.77 -23.07 16.03
N PRO A 241 22.61 -24.00 15.53
CA PRO A 241 22.22 -24.88 14.43
C PRO A 241 21.06 -25.81 14.84
N VAL A 242 20.26 -26.23 13.85
CA VAL A 242 19.12 -27.16 14.06
C VAL A 242 19.56 -28.45 14.76
N SER A 243 20.72 -28.99 14.38
CA SER A 243 21.32 -30.18 14.99
C SER A 243 22.85 -30.12 15.03
N GLU A 244 23.48 -30.91 15.90
CA GLU A 244 24.93 -31.04 15.96
C GLU A 244 25.52 -31.72 14.71
N SER A 245 24.77 -32.62 14.05
CA SER A 245 25.18 -33.23 12.79
C SER A 245 25.21 -32.19 11.67
N ASP A 246 24.19 -31.35 11.57
CA ASP A 246 24.10 -30.30 10.55
C ASP A 246 25.17 -29.23 10.78
N MET A 247 25.46 -28.93 12.05
CA MET A 247 26.57 -28.06 12.42
C MET A 247 27.90 -28.56 11.87
N LYS A 248 28.24 -29.83 12.11
CA LYS A 248 29.51 -30.43 11.67
C LYS A 248 29.59 -30.48 10.15
N GLN A 249 28.49 -30.81 9.47
CA GLN A 249 28.42 -30.84 8.02
C GLN A 249 28.59 -29.45 7.40
N MET A 250 27.90 -28.43 7.93
CA MET A 250 28.01 -27.04 7.50
C MET A 250 29.42 -26.48 7.73
N GLN A 251 30.00 -26.69 8.92
CA GLN A 251 31.35 -26.25 9.22
C GLN A 251 32.37 -26.86 8.28
N ARG A 252 32.29 -28.19 8.07
CA ARG A 252 33.17 -28.89 7.14
C ARG A 252 33.08 -28.32 5.73
N TYR A 253 31.86 -28.18 5.20
CA TYR A 253 31.66 -27.69 3.83
C TYR A 253 32.13 -26.24 3.66
N MET A 254 31.75 -25.36 4.59
CA MET A 254 32.15 -23.95 4.54
C MET A 254 33.67 -23.78 4.69
N SER A 255 34.33 -24.58 5.53
CA SER A 255 35.79 -24.61 5.66
C SER A 255 36.46 -25.11 4.38
N GLU A 256 35.97 -26.20 3.77
CA GLU A 256 36.48 -26.73 2.51
C GLU A 256 36.36 -25.70 1.37
N GLU A 257 35.20 -25.02 1.24
CA GLU A 257 34.99 -23.98 0.21
C GLU A 257 35.84 -22.72 0.44
N THR A 258 36.03 -22.29 1.69
CA THR A 258 36.92 -21.17 2.02
C THR A 258 38.37 -21.51 1.67
N VAL A 259 38.83 -22.73 1.97
CA VAL A 259 40.18 -23.20 1.59
C VAL A 259 40.31 -23.28 0.08
N LYS A 260 39.37 -23.88 -0.65
CA LYS A 260 39.40 -23.92 -2.12
C LYS A 260 39.50 -22.53 -2.74
N LYS A 261 38.71 -21.56 -2.27
CA LYS A 261 38.77 -20.17 -2.76
C LYS A 261 40.10 -19.49 -2.43
N TRP A 262 40.63 -19.72 -1.24
CA TRP A 262 41.93 -19.20 -0.84
C TRP A 262 43.06 -19.79 -1.72
N THR A 263 43.03 -21.10 -1.98
CA THR A 263 43.98 -21.78 -2.88
C THR A 263 43.87 -21.26 -4.32
N ILE A 264 42.66 -21.09 -4.85
CA ILE A 264 42.45 -20.52 -6.21
C ILE A 264 42.99 -19.09 -6.29
N ASN A 265 42.68 -18.24 -5.31
CA ASN A 265 43.16 -16.85 -5.29
C ASN A 265 44.70 -16.76 -5.13
N ASN A 266 45.31 -17.66 -4.36
CA ASN A 266 46.77 -17.71 -4.25
C ASN A 266 47.43 -18.27 -5.51
N ASN A 267 46.85 -19.28 -6.16
CA ASN A 267 47.34 -19.77 -7.45
C ASN A 267 47.20 -18.72 -8.57
N GLN A 268 46.15 -17.88 -8.55
CA GLN A 268 46.03 -16.72 -9.45
C GLN A 268 47.05 -15.62 -9.15
N LYS A 269 47.50 -15.46 -7.89
CA LYS A 269 48.60 -14.55 -7.54
C LYS A 269 49.96 -15.10 -7.97
N VAL A 270 50.22 -16.40 -7.83
CA VAL A 270 51.45 -17.06 -8.29
C VAL A 270 51.54 -17.05 -9.82
N ALA A 271 50.46 -17.36 -10.54
CA ALA A 271 50.42 -17.31 -12.01
C ALA A 271 50.56 -15.88 -12.61
N LYS A 272 50.40 -14.83 -11.79
CA LYS A 272 50.67 -13.43 -12.19
C LYS A 272 52.13 -13.00 -11.95
N CYS A 273 52.92 -13.79 -11.22
CA CYS A 273 54.33 -13.51 -10.94
C CYS A 273 55.29 -14.18 -11.94
N ASP A 274 54.82 -15.12 -12.77
CA ASP A 274 55.62 -15.82 -13.78
C ASP A 274 55.56 -15.20 -15.21
N TRP A 275 55.16 -13.93 -15.32
CA TRP A 275 55.31 -13.15 -16.54
C TRP A 275 56.40 -12.09 -16.35
N ASN A 276 57.66 -12.54 -16.42
CA ASN A 276 58.81 -11.68 -16.74
C ASN A 276 59.03 -11.68 -18.26
#